data_AF-A0A814QG04-F1
#
_entry.id   AF-A0A814QG04-F1
#
_cell.length_a   1.000
_cell.length_b   1.000
_cell.length_c   1.000
_cell.angle_alpha   90.00
_cell.angle_beta   90.00
_cell.angle_gamma   90.00
#
_symmetry.space_group_name_H-M   'P 1'
#
loop_
_entity.id
_entity.type
_entity.pdbx_description
1 polymer ?
#
loop_
_entity_poly.entity_id
_entity_poly.type
_entity_poly.pdbx_seq_one_letter_code
_entity_poly.pdbx_strand_id
1 'polypeptide(L)'
;MINRCEDVECMNNGVCRPLLLGYKCECLGTSYYGSHCEFTARKVVISKIISKSFSYIAIIALSIVVMFIVIMDILTYCFGIDMTREELERYRREKRDKKRINRRVNKQLVRTNIS
;
A
#
# COMPACT_ATOMS: atom_id res chain seq x y z
N MET A 1 25.30 52.45 -1.25
CA MET A 1 24.88 51.06 -1.47
C MET A 1 23.52 51.12 -2.16
N ILE A 2 23.36 50.53 -3.34
CA ILE A 2 22.09 50.60 -4.09
C ILE A 2 21.09 49.64 -3.43
N ASN A 3 19.94 50.16 -2.98
CA ASN A 3 18.88 49.32 -2.45
C ASN A 3 18.04 48.74 -3.59
N ARG A 4 18.40 47.54 -4.05
CA ARG A 4 17.64 46.82 -5.08
C ARG A 4 16.31 46.22 -4.59
N CYS A 5 15.90 46.51 -3.35
CA CYS A 5 14.60 46.11 -2.81
C CYS A 5 13.54 47.22 -2.85
N GLU A 6 13.85 48.41 -3.38
CA GLU A 6 12.91 49.55 -3.39
C GLU A 6 11.71 49.31 -4.32
N ASP A 7 11.94 48.63 -5.45
CA ASP A 7 10.88 48.26 -6.43
C ASP A 7 10.50 46.77 -6.36
N VAL A 8 10.94 46.04 -5.34
CA VAL A 8 10.75 44.59 -5.23
C VAL A 8 9.86 44.26 -4.05
N GLU A 9 8.69 43.71 -4.35
CA GLU A 9 7.75 43.23 -3.34
C GLU A 9 7.83 41.70 -3.22
N CYS A 10 8.29 41.21 -2.07
CA CYS A 10 8.27 39.78 -1.76
C CYS A 10 6.88 39.41 -1.18
N MET A 11 6.18 38.48 -1.83
CA MET A 11 4.86 38.01 -1.41
C MET A 11 4.92 37.10 -0.18
N ASN A 12 3.76 36.83 0.44
CA ASN A 12 3.63 35.89 1.57
C ASN A 12 4.59 36.19 2.74
N ASN A 13 4.72 37.49 3.07
CA ASN A 13 5.61 38.02 4.11
C ASN A 13 7.11 37.74 3.89
N GLY A 14 7.55 37.40 2.66
CA GLY A 14 8.96 37.22 2.36
C GLY A 14 9.79 38.46 2.66
N VAL A 15 11.05 38.28 3.07
CA VAL A 15 11.97 39.37 3.42
C VAL A 15 12.90 39.64 2.23
N CYS A 16 12.92 40.87 1.72
CA CYS A 16 13.86 41.25 0.66
C CYS A 16 15.26 41.53 1.21
N ARG A 17 16.29 40.93 0.60
CA ARG A 17 17.70 41.16 0.89
C ARG A 17 18.42 41.72 -0.35
N PRO A 18 19.01 42.92 -0.30
CA PRO A 18 19.80 43.45 -1.40
C PRO A 18 21.16 42.72 -1.49
N LEU A 19 21.58 42.35 -2.69
CA LEU A 19 22.86 41.69 -3.00
C LEU A 19 23.74 42.62 -3.84
N LEU A 20 25.05 42.34 -3.96
CA LEU A 20 26.02 43.12 -4.76
C LEU A 20 25.68 43.21 -6.26
N LEU A 21 24.97 42.23 -6.81
CA LEU A 21 24.57 42.15 -8.22
C LEU A 21 23.06 41.91 -8.40
N GLY A 22 22.23 42.08 -7.36
CA GLY A 22 20.80 41.80 -7.46
C GLY A 22 20.04 41.98 -6.15
N TYR A 23 18.92 41.26 -6.02
CA TYR A 23 18.15 41.09 -4.80
C TYR A 23 17.78 39.62 -4.62
N LYS A 24 17.38 39.22 -3.40
CA LYS A 24 16.82 37.90 -3.12
C LYS A 24 15.70 38.02 -2.09
N CYS A 25 14.57 37.39 -2.37
CA CYS A 25 13.49 37.22 -1.39
C CYS A 25 13.75 35.98 -0.52
N GLU A 26 13.74 36.16 0.80
CA GLU A 26 13.79 35.07 1.79
C GLU A 26 12.35 34.73 2.21
N CYS A 27 11.84 33.59 1.73
CA CYS A 27 10.49 33.14 2.05
C CYS A 27 10.39 32.60 3.49
N LEU A 28 9.32 32.94 4.20
CA LEU A 28 9.06 32.42 5.55
C LEU A 28 8.62 30.95 5.49
N GLY A 29 9.50 30.06 5.96
CA GLY A 29 9.24 28.64 6.09
C GLY A 29 9.31 27.86 4.77
N THR A 30 9.00 26.56 4.83
CA THR A 30 9.08 25.63 3.68
C THR A 30 7.81 25.61 2.83
N SER A 31 6.82 26.44 3.18
CA SER A 31 5.49 26.46 2.56
C SER A 31 5.40 27.40 1.36
N TYR A 32 6.40 28.25 1.11
CA TYR A 32 6.42 29.18 -0.02
C TYR A 32 7.75 29.09 -0.78
N TYR A 33 7.70 29.26 -2.09
CA TYR A 33 8.84 29.20 -3.01
C TYR A 33 8.58 30.08 -4.24
N GLY A 34 9.60 30.28 -5.08
CA GLY A 34 9.56 31.22 -6.20
C GLY A 34 10.51 32.40 -5.98
N SER A 35 10.69 33.24 -6.99
CA SER A 35 11.62 34.37 -6.93
C SER A 35 11.15 35.47 -5.98
N HIS A 36 9.83 35.58 -5.81
CA HIS A 36 9.15 36.53 -4.92
C HIS A 36 8.26 35.81 -3.89
N CYS A 37 8.51 34.53 -3.62
CA CYS A 37 7.69 33.71 -2.71
C CYS A 37 6.22 33.60 -3.16
N GLU A 38 5.97 33.66 -4.46
CA GLU A 38 4.65 33.67 -5.07
C GLU A 38 3.95 32.30 -5.07
N PHE A 39 4.71 31.20 -4.97
CA PHE A 39 4.18 29.85 -5.05
C PHE A 39 4.11 29.18 -3.67
N THR A 40 2.98 28.53 -3.35
CA THR A 40 2.85 27.74 -2.12
C THR A 40 3.31 26.30 -2.35
N ALA A 41 4.34 25.86 -1.64
CA ALA A 41 4.82 24.48 -1.65
C ALA A 41 3.76 23.55 -1.05
N ARG A 42 2.97 22.90 -1.90
CA ARG A 42 1.94 21.92 -1.52
C ARG A 42 2.52 20.60 -0.98
N LYS A 43 3.63 20.61 -0.23
CA LYS A 43 4.25 19.40 0.30
C LYS A 43 3.41 18.71 1.40
N VAL A 44 2.57 19.46 2.12
CA VAL A 44 1.73 18.91 3.21
C VAL A 44 0.38 18.37 2.74
N VAL A 45 -0.15 18.87 1.61
CA VAL A 45 -1.41 18.39 1.04
C VAL A 45 -1.21 17.06 0.31
N ILE A 46 -0.09 16.91 -0.40
CA ILE A 46 0.23 15.69 -1.16
C ILE A 46 0.50 14.50 -0.21
N SER A 47 1.21 14.70 0.90
CA SER A 47 1.46 13.63 1.88
C SER A 47 0.18 13.19 2.61
N LYS A 48 -0.74 14.12 2.91
CA LYS A 48 -2.07 13.78 3.45
C LYS A 48 -2.96 13.07 2.44
N ILE A 49 -2.91 13.44 1.16
CA ILE A 49 -3.64 12.74 0.08
C ILE A 49 -3.13 11.31 -0.07
N ILE A 50 -1.80 11.12 -0.13
CA ILE A 50 -1.18 9.80 -0.25
C ILE A 50 -1.52 8.92 0.96
N SER A 51 -1.48 9.46 2.19
CA SER A 51 -1.82 8.72 3.41
C SER A 51 -3.30 8.29 3.45
N LYS A 52 -4.24 9.16 3.05
CA LYS A 52 -5.67 8.82 3.03
C LYS A 52 -6.01 7.76 1.98
N SER A 53 -5.32 7.77 0.84
CA SER A 53 -5.50 6.75 -0.20
C SER A 53 -5.15 5.35 0.29
N PHE A 54 -4.05 5.17 1.03
CA PHE A 54 -3.66 3.85 1.55
C PHE A 54 -4.64 3.31 2.58
N SER A 55 -5.10 4.16 3.51
CA SER A 55 -6.10 3.77 4.50
C SER A 55 -7.42 3.35 3.83
N TYR A 56 -7.86 4.07 2.78
CA TYR A 56 -9.08 3.73 2.04
C TYR A 56 -8.95 2.41 1.28
N ILE A 57 -7.83 2.15 0.61
CA ILE A 57 -7.57 0.88 -0.08
C ILE A 57 -7.58 -0.29 0.92
N ALA A 58 -6.94 -0.13 2.09
CA ALA A 58 -6.92 -1.16 3.12
C ALA A 58 -8.32 -1.45 3.67
N ILE A 59 -9.13 -0.42 3.95
CA ILE A 59 -10.52 -0.58 4.43
C ILE A 59 -11.37 -1.27 3.36
N ILE A 60 -11.26 -0.86 2.09
CA ILE A 60 -11.99 -1.52 1.00
C ILE A 60 -11.60 -2.99 0.92
N ALA A 61 -10.30 -3.32 0.91
CA ALA A 61 -9.84 -4.69 0.85
C ALA A 61 -10.40 -5.54 2.00
N LEU A 62 -10.36 -5.02 3.23
CA LEU A 62 -10.95 -5.69 4.39
C LEU A 62 -12.47 -5.86 4.25
N SER A 63 -13.18 -4.83 3.78
CA SER A 63 -14.64 -4.89 3.58
C SER A 63 -15.05 -5.92 2.53
N ILE A 64 -14.28 -6.06 1.43
CA ILE A 64 -14.50 -7.07 0.39
C ILE A 64 -14.30 -8.47 0.96
N VAL A 65 -13.26 -8.69 1.76
CA VAL A 65 -13.00 -9.99 2.41
C VAL A 65 -14.14 -10.37 3.35
N VAL A 66 -14.59 -9.43 4.20
CA VAL A 66 -15.71 -9.65 5.12
C VAL A 66 -17.00 -9.92 4.34
N MET A 67 -17.28 -9.15 3.30
CA MET A 67 -18.46 -9.35 2.46
C MET A 67 -18.44 -10.72 1.79
N PHE A 68 -17.28 -11.18 1.30
CA PHE A 68 -17.14 -12.51 0.73
C PHE A 68 -17.40 -13.61 1.77
N ILE A 69 -16.84 -13.49 2.99
CA ILE A 69 -17.10 -14.44 4.08
C ILE A 69 -18.59 -14.49 4.41
N VAL A 70 -19.24 -13.33 4.56
CA VAL A 70 -20.66 -13.24 4.85
C VAL A 70 -21.49 -13.83 3.71
N ILE A 71 -21.12 -13.60 2.45
CA ILE A 71 -21.80 -14.23 1.30
C ILE A 71 -21.62 -15.74 1.35
N MET A 72 -20.42 -16.26 1.63
CA MET A 72 -20.19 -17.70 1.76
C MET A 72 -21.04 -18.30 2.88
N ASP A 73 -21.09 -17.65 4.05
CA ASP A 73 -21.92 -18.08 5.16
C ASP A 73 -23.40 -18.04 4.78
N ILE A 74 -23.91 -16.95 4.20
CA ILE A 74 -25.30 -16.83 3.74
C ILE A 74 -25.63 -17.93 2.74
N LEU A 75 -24.75 -18.21 1.78
CA LEU A 75 -24.98 -19.28 0.79
C LEU A 75 -25.07 -20.65 1.47
N THR A 76 -24.24 -20.92 2.48
CA THR A 76 -24.29 -22.14 3.27
C THR A 76 -25.54 -22.22 4.16
N TYR A 77 -25.88 -21.15 4.89
CA TYR A 77 -27.00 -21.14 5.83
C TYR A 77 -28.36 -21.09 5.12
N CYS A 78 -28.51 -20.29 4.08
CA CYS A 78 -29.79 -20.09 3.40
C CYS A 78 -30.08 -21.16 2.34
N PHE A 79 -29.06 -21.58 1.57
CA PHE A 79 -29.25 -22.56 0.50
C PHE A 79 -28.80 -23.98 0.86
N GLY A 80 -28.05 -24.17 1.95
CA GLY A 80 -27.56 -25.50 2.35
C GLY A 80 -26.55 -26.11 1.37
N ILE A 81 -25.97 -25.32 0.47
CA ILE A 81 -25.02 -25.77 -0.57
C ILE A 81 -23.60 -25.64 -0.02
N ASP A 82 -23.13 -26.70 0.62
CA ASP A 82 -21.81 -26.71 1.28
C ASP A 82 -20.70 -27.22 0.33
N MET A 83 -20.25 -26.36 -0.59
CA MET A 83 -19.22 -26.67 -1.60
C MET A 83 -17.88 -27.12 -0.98
N THR A 84 -17.60 -26.73 0.26
CA THR A 84 -16.32 -26.99 0.94
C THR A 84 -16.10 -28.47 1.28
N ARG A 85 -17.18 -29.24 1.45
CA ARG A 85 -17.12 -30.64 1.88
C ARG A 85 -16.49 -31.54 0.81
N GLU A 86 -16.83 -31.33 -0.45
CA GLU A 86 -16.33 -32.13 -1.57
C GLU A 86 -14.84 -31.90 -1.81
N GLU A 87 -14.38 -30.65 -1.73
CA GLU A 87 -12.95 -30.29 -1.80
C GLU A 87 -12.16 -30.91 -0.65
N LEU A 88 -12.68 -30.86 0.58
CA LEU A 88 -12.06 -31.50 1.74
C LEU A 88 -11.96 -33.03 1.57
N GLU A 89 -12.98 -33.66 1.00
CA GLU A 89 -12.97 -35.08 0.69
C GLU A 89 -11.97 -35.44 -0.41
N ARG A 90 -11.82 -34.62 -1.45
CA ARG A 90 -10.76 -34.76 -2.47
C ARG A 90 -9.37 -34.65 -1.84
N TYR A 91 -9.11 -33.61 -1.06
CA TYR A 91 -7.84 -33.44 -0.37
C TYR A 91 -7.51 -34.61 0.58
N ARG A 92 -8.52 -35.13 1.31
CA ARG A 92 -8.36 -36.33 2.17
C ARG A 92 -8.08 -37.59 1.35
N ARG A 93 -8.67 -37.75 0.17
CA ARG A 93 -8.37 -38.87 -0.76
C ARG A 93 -6.92 -38.80 -1.24
N GLU A 94 -6.49 -37.65 -1.74
CA GLU A 94 -5.10 -37.46 -2.20
C GLU A 94 -4.07 -37.73 -1.10
N LYS A 95 -4.33 -37.27 0.14
CA LYS A 95 -3.46 -37.58 1.29
C LYS A 95 -3.38 -39.07 1.59
N ARG A 96 -4.47 -39.82 1.43
CA ARG A 96 -4.48 -41.28 1.62
C ARG A 96 -3.68 -41.98 0.53
N ASP A 97 -3.83 -41.54 -0.72
CA ASP A 97 -3.13 -42.13 -1.85
C ASP A 97 -1.63 -41.84 -1.82
N LYS A 98 -1.22 -40.60 -1.51
CA LYS A 98 0.19 -40.26 -1.25
C LYS A 98 0.80 -41.13 -0.15
N LYS A 99 0.08 -41.37 0.97
CA LYS A 99 0.55 -42.27 2.04
C LYS A 99 0.68 -43.72 1.58
N ARG A 100 -0.22 -44.21 0.71
CA ARG A 100 -0.15 -45.58 0.16
C ARG A 100 1.02 -45.72 -0.79
N ILE A 101 1.20 -44.77 -1.71
CA ILE A 101 2.32 -44.74 -2.66
C ILE A 101 3.63 -44.66 -1.90
N ASN A 102 3.76 -43.75 -0.94
CA ASN A 102 5.00 -43.59 -0.18
C ASN A 102 5.35 -44.87 0.61
N ARG A 103 4.36 -45.58 1.17
CA ARG A 103 4.61 -46.90 1.79
C ARG A 103 5.10 -47.96 0.81
N ARG A 104 4.56 -47.99 -0.42
CA ARG A 104 5.00 -48.93 -1.47
C ARG A 104 6.43 -48.62 -1.91
N VAL A 105 6.71 -47.34 -2.20
CA VAL A 105 8.04 -46.85 -2.58
C VAL A 105 9.06 -47.18 -1.49
N ASN A 106 8.75 -46.87 -0.22
CA ASN A 106 9.65 -47.14 0.89
C ASN A 106 9.91 -48.66 1.07
N LYS A 107 8.88 -49.50 0.90
CA LYS A 107 9.04 -50.96 0.91
C LYS A 107 9.93 -51.48 -0.23
N GLN A 108 9.86 -50.83 -1.40
CA GLN A 108 10.68 -51.18 -2.55
C GLN A 108 12.14 -50.75 -2.38
N LEU A 109 12.37 -49.53 -1.86
CA LEU A 109 13.69 -49.03 -1.48
C LEU A 109 14.39 -49.95 -0.48
N VAL A 110 13.68 -50.41 0.55
CA VAL A 110 14.24 -51.36 1.53
C VAL A 110 14.63 -52.68 0.85
N ARG A 111 13.83 -53.15 -0.10
CA ARG A 111 14.12 -54.41 -0.82
C ARG A 111 15.36 -54.31 -1.70
N THR A 112 15.56 -53.19 -2.40
CA THR A 112 16.76 -52.97 -3.24
C THR A 112 18.03 -52.67 -2.44
N ASN A 113 17.95 -52.15 -1.21
CA ASN A 113 19.14 -51.93 -0.36
C ASN A 113 19.63 -53.19 0.37
N ILE A 114 18.87 -54.29 0.35
CA ILE A 114 19.21 -55.56 1.02
C ILE A 114 19.70 -56.62 0.00
N SER A 115 19.59 -56.34 -1.31
CA SER A 115 20.14 -57.17 -2.41
C SER A 115 21.49 -56.61 -2.86
#